data_AF-A0A950Q9W5-F1
#
_entry.id   AF-A0A950Q9W5-F1
#
_cell.length_a   1.000
_cell.length_b   1.000
_cell.length_c   1.000
_cell.angle_alpha   90.00
_cell.angle_beta   90.00
_cell.angle_gamma   90.00
#
_symmetry.space_group_name_H-M   'P 1'
#
loop_
_entity.id
_entity.type
_entity.pdbx_description
1 polymer ?
#
loop_
_entity_poly.entity_id
_entity_poly.type
_entity_poly.pdbx_seq_one_letter_code
_entity_poly.pdbx_strand_id
1 'polypeptide(L)' 'MLPPKVRAQRYREMAEAAFMLAADAPSAEIKGSYLNLASSWHALAGSLENELGEEIAATVRDNVGADA' A
#
# COMPACT_ATOMS: atom_id res chain seq x y z
N MET A 1 -5.73 4.21 -16.36
CA MET A 1 -5.66 3.69 -14.98
C MET A 1 -4.20 3.34 -14.68
N LEU A 2 -3.63 3.75 -13.54
CA LEU A 2 -2.20 3.51 -13.25
C LEU A 2 -1.90 2.02 -13.01
N PRO A 3 -0.70 1.52 -13.38
CA PRO A 3 -0.30 0.14 -13.08
C PRO A 3 -0.36 -0.16 -11.57
N PRO A 4 -0.70 -1.39 -11.15
CA PRO A 4 -0.82 -1.73 -9.74
C PRO A 4 0.39 -1.34 -8.91
N LYS A 5 1.61 -1.71 -9.32
CA LYS A 5 2.84 -1.34 -8.61
C LYS A 5 2.99 0.17 -8.41
N VAL A 6 2.61 0.97 -9.40
CA VAL A 6 2.65 2.43 -9.31
C VAL A 6 1.58 2.95 -8.33
N ARG A 7 0.38 2.36 -8.31
CA ARG A 7 -0.66 2.72 -7.34
C ARG A 7 -0.25 2.39 -5.91
N ALA A 8 0.33 1.22 -5.67
CA ALA A 8 0.84 0.83 -4.36
C ALA A 8 1.85 1.86 -3.84
N GLN A 9 2.82 2.24 -4.70
CA GLN A 9 3.80 3.27 -4.37
C GLN A 9 3.15 4.62 -4.05
N ARG A 10 2.15 5.06 -4.82
CA ARG A 10 1.42 6.30 -4.50
C ARG A 10 0.69 6.21 -3.17
N TYR A 11 0.09 5.07 -2.82
CA TYR A 11 -0.54 4.89 -1.52
C TYR A 11 0.48 4.92 -0.38
N ARG A 12 1.70 4.41 -0.58
CA ARG A 12 2.81 4.57 0.38
C ARG A 12 3.17 6.03 0.60
N GLU A 13 3.33 6.79 -0.48
CA GLU A 13 3.62 8.24 -0.42
C GLU A 13 2.52 9.00 0.34
N MET A 14 1.25 8.66 0.11
CA MET A 14 0.12 9.27 0.83
C MET A 14 0.11 8.90 2.32
N ALA A 15 0.44 7.65 2.65
CA ALA A 15 0.55 7.20 4.03
C ALA A 15 1.65 7.97 4.78
N GLU A 16 2.81 8.14 4.15
CA GLU A 16 3.94 8.89 4.70
C GLU A 16 3.61 10.37 4.87
N ALA A 17 3.00 11.00 3.86
CA ALA A 17 2.55 12.39 3.96
C ALA A 17 1.56 12.61 5.11
N ALA A 18 0.57 11.72 5.27
CA ALA A 18 -0.38 11.78 6.37
C ALA A 18 0.30 11.57 7.73
N PHE A 19 1.29 10.67 7.81
CA PHE A 19 2.07 10.47 9.02
C PHE A 19 2.89 11.72 9.40
N MET A 20 3.50 12.38 8.42
CA MET A 20 4.22 13.65 8.63
C MET A 20 3.28 14.75 9.13
N LEU A 21 2.07 14.87 8.56
CA LEU A 21 1.05 15.82 9.04
C LEU A 21 0.61 15.53 10.49
N ALA A 22 0.62 14.26 10.91
CA ALA A 22 0.31 13.89 12.30
C ALA A 22 1.39 14.35 13.30
N ALA A 23 2.65 14.47 12.87
CA ALA A 23 3.74 14.91 13.73
C ALA A 23 3.58 16.38 14.15
N ASP A 24 3.12 17.23 13.22
CA ASP A 24 2.93 18.67 13.42
C ASP A 24 1.49 19.05 13.79
N ALA A 25 0.63 18.07 14.08
CA ALA A 25 -0.79 18.31 14.33
C ALA A 25 -1.03 19.12 15.62
N PRO A 26 -1.88 20.17 15.58
CA PRO A 26 -2.05 21.11 16.71
C PRO A 26 -2.91 20.56 17.86
N SER A 27 -3.57 19.42 17.68
CA SER A 27 -4.36 18.76 18.72
C SER A 27 -4.28 17.25 18.61
N ALA A 28 -4.55 16.56 19.74
CA ALA A 28 -4.59 15.10 19.77
C ALA A 28 -5.67 14.51 18.86
N GLU A 29 -6.80 15.22 18.71
CA GLU A 29 -7.87 14.82 17.79
C GLU A 29 -7.40 14.85 16.33
N ILE A 30 -6.83 15.98 15.90
CA ILE A 30 -6.32 16.14 14.52
C ILE A 30 -5.18 15.15 14.25
N LYS A 31 -4.29 14.95 15.24
CA LYS A 31 -3.24 13.93 15.17
C LYS A 31 -3.83 12.55 14.94
N GLY A 32 -4.87 12.18 15.70
CA GLY A 32 -5.58 10.91 15.55
C GLY A 32 -6.19 10.75 14.15
N SER A 33 -6.81 11.79 13.60
CA SER A 33 -7.36 11.76 12.24
C SER A 33 -6.27 11.51 11.18
N TYR A 34 -5.12 12.18 11.28
CA TYR A 34 -4.02 11.95 10.35
C TYR A 34 -3.38 10.57 10.49
N LEU A 35 -3.23 10.06 11.71
CA LEU A 35 -2.73 8.70 11.93
C LEU A 35 -3.69 7.63 11.38
N ASN A 36 -4.99 7.84 11.53
CA ASN A 36 -6.00 6.97 10.92
C ASN A 36 -5.89 6.99 9.39
N LEU A 37 -5.76 8.18 8.80
CA LEU A 37 -5.60 8.33 7.35
C LEU A 37 -4.32 7.65 6.84
N ALA A 38 -3.19 7.85 7.55
CA ALA A 38 -1.93 7.18 7.23
C ALA A 38 -2.07 5.65 7.25
N SER A 39 -2.74 5.12 8.28
CA SER A 39 -3.00 3.69 8.41
C SER A 39 -3.88 3.14 7.30
N SER A 40 -4.93 3.87 6.90
CA SER A 40 -5.80 3.47 5.77
C SER A 40 -5.04 3.41 4.45
N TRP A 41 -4.20 4.41 4.14
CA TRP A 41 -3.38 4.39 2.94
C TRP A 41 -2.34 3.27 2.97
N HIS A 42 -1.73 3.02 4.12
CA HIS A 42 -0.78 1.93 4.28
C HIS A 42 -1.45 0.57 4.06
N ALA A 43 -2.66 0.36 4.59
CA ALA A 43 -3.43 -0.87 4.38
C ALA A 43 -3.78 -1.08 2.90
N LEU A 44 -4.18 -0.02 2.18
CA LEU A 44 -4.45 -0.07 0.75
C LEU A 44 -3.20 -0.43 -0.06
N ALA A 45 -2.04 0.14 0.28
CA ALA A 45 -0.77 -0.22 -0.35
C ALA A 45 -0.46 -1.71 -0.14
N GLY A 46 -0.60 -2.21 1.11
CA GLY A 46 -0.33 -3.59 1.46
C GLY A 46 -1.26 -4.58 0.75
N SER A 47 -2.56 -4.30 0.65
CA SER A 47 -3.50 -5.14 -0.11
C SER A 47 -3.05 -5.30 -1.55
N LEU A 48 -2.65 -4.18 -2.18
CA LEU A 48 -2.27 -4.17 -3.57
C LEU A 48 -0.90 -4.84 -3.83
N GLU A 49 0.02 -4.73 -2.88
CA GLU A 49 1.30 -5.44 -2.89
C GLU A 49 1.11 -6.95 -2.73
N ASN A 50 0.17 -7.38 -1.89
CA ASN A 50 -0.18 -8.79 -1.72
C ASN A 50 -0.79 -9.37 -3.00
N GLU A 51 -1.76 -8.69 -3.60
CA GLU A 51 -2.36 -9.08 -4.89
C GLU A 51 -1.29 -9.27 -5.98
N LEU A 52 -0.33 -8.33 -6.07
CA LEU A 52 0.79 -8.43 -7.00
C LEU A 52 1.71 -9.62 -6.69
N GLY A 53 1.96 -9.91 -5.42
CA GLY A 53 2.74 -11.06 -4.99
C GLY A 53 2.08 -12.39 -5.36
N GLU A 54 0.76 -12.50 -5.19
CA GLU A 54 -0.03 -13.67 -5.57
C GLU A 54 -0.02 -13.90 -7.09
N GLU A 55 -0.16 -12.83 -7.88
CA GLU A 55 -0.10 -12.88 -9.35
C GLU A 55 1.26 -13.39 -9.86
N ILE A 56 2.35 -12.89 -9.27
CA ILE A 56 3.72 -13.35 -9.60
C ILE A 56 3.88 -14.82 -9.22
N ALA A 57 3.42 -15.23 -8.03
CA ALA A 57 3.52 -16.61 -7.57
C ALA A 57 2.70 -17.59 -8.46
N ALA A 58 1.53 -17.17 -8.93
CA ALA A 58 0.71 -17.94 -9.86
C ALA A 58 1.43 -18.11 -11.22
N THR A 59 1.97 -17.03 -11.77
CA THR A 59 2.70 -17.04 -13.04
C THR A 59 3.92 -17.97 -12.98
N VAL A 60 4.68 -17.96 -11.88
CA VAL A 60 5.83 -18.85 -11.69
C VAL A 60 5.40 -20.31 -11.62
N ARG A 61 4.30 -20.63 -10.95
CA ARG A 61 3.78 -22.00 -10.84
C ARG A 61 3.39 -22.57 -12.19
N ASP A 62 2.66 -21.80 -13.00
CA ASP A 62 2.16 -22.25 -14.30
C ASP A 62 3.31 -22.51 -15.29
N ASN A 63 4.37 -21.70 -15.23
CA ASN A 63 5.57 -21.88 -16.07
C ASN A 63 6.43 -23.08 -15.65
N VAL A 64 6.44 -23.46 -14.37
CA VAL A 64 7.19 -24.63 -13.88
C VAL A 64 6.41 -25.94 -14.11
N GLY A 65 5.08 -25.90 -14.16
CA GLY A 65 4.23 -27.06 -14.44
C GLY A 65 4.11 -27.44 -15.92
N ALA A 66 4.52 -26.56 -16.84
CA ALA A 66 4.43 -26.80 -18.28
C ALA A 66 5.65 -27.52 -18.89
N ASP A 67 6.72 -27.71 -18.10
CA ASP A 67 8.00 -28.30 -18.53
C ASP A 67 8.23 -29.74 -17.98
N ALA A 68 7.17 -30.42 -17.52
CA ALA A 68 7.21 -31.79 -16.98
C ALA A 68 6.40 -32.77 -17.85
#